data_AF-A0A963LHC6-F1
#
_entry.id   AF-A0A963LHC6-F1
#
_cell.length_a   1.000
_cell.length_b   1.000
_cell.length_c   1.000
_cell.angle_alpha   90.00
_cell.angle_beta   90.00
_cell.angle_gamma   90.00
#
_symmetry.space_group_name_H-M   'P 1'
#
loop_
_entity.id
_entity.type
_entity.pdbx_description
1 polymer ?
#
loop_
_entity_poly.entity_id
_entity_poly.type
_entity_poly.pdbx_seq_one_letter_code
_entity_poly.pdbx_strand_id
1 'polypeptide(L)'
;MSDAIVVLNAGSSSLKFSLFMDRGADLALQLGGQAEGLFTAPHFVAKDAAGAVVAEQRWAEGETLGHAGALEHLLGVLRERQATDRLVGVGHRVVHGGPHYDRPLRVDARVLADLRAFEPLAPLHQPHNLAPIQALLERQPALPQVACFDTSFHRSNAELTQMFGLPYELFEQGVRRYGFLGLSYEYIASVLPEVD
;
A
#
# COMPACT_ATOMS: atom_id res chain seq x y z
N MET A 1 -0.71 -26.27 -3.07
CA MET A 1 -0.64 -24.99 -2.32
C MET A 1 -0.23 -23.95 -3.32
N SER A 2 -0.98 -22.87 -3.44
CA SER A 2 -0.59 -21.75 -4.31
C SER A 2 -0.05 -20.65 -3.42
N ASP A 3 0.94 -19.91 -3.91
CA ASP A 3 1.49 -18.76 -3.21
C ASP A 3 0.57 -17.55 -3.44
N ALA A 4 0.41 -16.72 -2.41
CA ALA A 4 -0.51 -15.59 -2.41
C ALA A 4 0.20 -14.29 -2.00
N ILE A 5 -0.18 -13.19 -2.64
CA ILE A 5 0.31 -11.85 -2.33
C ILE A 5 -0.90 -10.97 -2.01
N VAL A 6 -0.83 -10.24 -0.89
CA VAL A 6 -1.83 -9.23 -0.55
C VAL A 6 -1.27 -7.85 -0.88
N VAL A 7 -2.05 -7.03 -1.57
CA VAL A 7 -1.75 -5.61 -1.80
C VAL A 7 -2.65 -4.78 -0.90
N LEU A 8 -2.07 -3.84 -0.17
CA LEU A 8 -2.76 -2.95 0.76
C LEU A 8 -2.62 -1.48 0.36
N ASN A 9 -3.71 -0.74 0.49
CA ASN A 9 -3.74 0.72 0.34
C ASN A 9 -4.54 1.32 1.50
N ALA A 10 -3.83 1.87 2.48
CA ALA A 10 -4.41 2.50 3.65
C ALA A 10 -4.59 4.01 3.44
N GLY A 11 -5.83 4.50 3.53
CA GLY A 11 -6.17 5.91 3.55
C GLY A 11 -6.48 6.40 4.97
N SER A 12 -6.89 7.66 5.13
CA SER A 12 -7.15 8.25 6.46
C SER A 12 -8.24 7.56 7.26
N SER A 13 -9.25 6.96 6.60
CA SER A 13 -10.38 6.27 7.24
C SER A 13 -10.72 4.94 6.56
N SER A 14 -9.79 4.38 5.78
CA SER A 14 -10.02 3.15 5.03
C SER A 14 -8.75 2.30 4.87
N LEU A 15 -8.95 1.01 4.63
CA LEU A 15 -7.94 0.04 4.21
C LEU A 15 -8.50 -0.75 3.03
N LYS A 16 -8.03 -0.45 1.82
CA LYS A 16 -8.35 -1.23 0.62
C LYS A 16 -7.35 -2.38 0.48
N PHE A 17 -7.81 -3.49 -0.08
CA PHE A 17 -6.96 -4.64 -0.33
C PHE A 17 -7.29 -5.36 -1.63
N SER A 18 -6.31 -6.08 -2.14
CA SER A 18 -6.48 -7.07 -3.20
C SER A 18 -5.59 -8.27 -2.91
N LEU A 19 -6.14 -9.46 -3.06
CA LEU A 19 -5.44 -10.73 -2.92
C LEU A 19 -5.19 -11.29 -4.31
N PHE A 20 -3.92 -11.58 -4.59
CA PHE A 20 -3.49 -12.20 -5.83
C PHE A 20 -2.94 -13.59 -5.55
N MET A 21 -3.25 -14.53 -6.44
CA MET A 21 -2.71 -15.89 -6.43
C MET A 21 -1.66 -16.02 -7.54
N ASP A 22 -0.51 -16.55 -7.17
CA ASP A 22 0.53 -16.90 -8.13
C ASP A 22 0.07 -18.11 -8.97
N ARG A 23 0.01 -17.91 -10.29
CA ARG A 23 -0.29 -18.94 -11.30
C ARG A 23 0.92 -19.25 -12.18
N GLY A 24 2.12 -18.89 -11.74
CA GLY A 24 3.38 -19.07 -12.45
C GLY A 24 3.71 -17.86 -13.32
N ALA A 25 3.08 -17.75 -14.49
CA ALA A 25 3.34 -16.66 -15.43
C ALA A 25 2.65 -15.34 -15.03
N ASP A 26 1.53 -15.42 -14.31
CA ASP A 26 0.68 -14.29 -13.98
C ASP A 26 0.17 -14.33 -12.54
N LEU A 27 -0.23 -13.16 -12.05
CA LEU A 27 -0.95 -12.98 -10.79
C LEU A 27 -2.45 -12.87 -11.05
N ALA A 28 -3.22 -13.84 -10.57
CA ALA A 28 -4.68 -13.82 -10.70
C ALA A 28 -5.33 -13.13 -9.51
N LEU A 29 -6.13 -12.09 -9.75
CA LEU A 29 -6.96 -11.47 -8.71
C LEU A 29 -7.96 -12.50 -8.18
N GLN A 30 -7.91 -12.76 -6.88
CA GLN A 30 -8.80 -13.72 -6.22
C GLN A 30 -9.84 -13.02 -5.36
N LEU A 31 -9.43 -12.02 -4.58
CA LEU A 31 -10.33 -11.21 -3.76
C LEU A 31 -9.97 -9.74 -3.88
N GLY A 32 -10.97 -8.86 -3.85
CA GLY A 32 -10.81 -7.42 -3.73
C GLY A 32 -11.81 -6.86 -2.74
N GLY A 33 -11.42 -5.81 -2.00
CA GLY A 33 -12.32 -5.27 -1.00
C GLY A 33 -11.74 -4.09 -0.24
N GLN A 34 -12.47 -3.67 0.78
CA GLN A 34 -12.06 -2.59 1.66
C GLN A 34 -12.71 -2.68 3.03
N ALA A 35 -12.04 -2.13 4.04
CA ALA A 35 -12.64 -1.61 5.25
C ALA A 35 -12.72 -0.08 5.14
N GLU A 36 -13.87 0.51 5.47
CA GLU A 36 -14.09 1.96 5.49
C GLU A 36 -14.72 2.40 6.82
N GLY A 37 -14.77 3.70 7.07
CA GLY A 37 -15.37 4.24 8.32
C GLY A 37 -14.60 3.83 9.58
N LEU A 38 -13.28 3.58 9.47
CA LEU A 38 -12.46 2.91 10.50
C LEU A 38 -12.50 3.53 11.91
N PHE A 39 -12.91 4.80 12.01
CA PHE A 39 -12.92 5.58 13.26
C PHE A 39 -14.32 6.10 13.64
N THR A 40 -15.37 5.68 12.93
CA THR A 40 -16.73 6.21 13.15
C THR A 40 -17.80 5.12 13.07
N ALA A 41 -17.83 4.35 11.99
CA ALA A 41 -18.78 3.27 11.75
C ALA A 41 -18.14 2.28 10.77
N PRO A 42 -17.27 1.39 11.26
CA PRO A 42 -16.52 0.50 10.39
C PRO A 42 -17.43 -0.39 9.54
N HIS A 43 -17.09 -0.53 8.27
CA HIS A 43 -17.74 -1.45 7.35
C HIS A 43 -16.68 -2.14 6.49
N PHE A 44 -16.67 -3.47 6.54
CA PHE A 44 -15.79 -4.31 5.75
C PHE A 44 -16.58 -5.05 4.68
N VAL A 45 -16.05 -5.07 3.46
CA VAL A 45 -16.57 -5.87 2.35
C VAL A 45 -15.40 -6.50 1.58
N ALA A 46 -15.53 -7.80 1.29
CA ALA A 46 -14.68 -8.55 0.39
C ALA A 46 -15.53 -9.17 -0.73
N LYS A 47 -15.02 -9.08 -1.96
CA LYS A 47 -15.63 -9.66 -3.16
C LYS A 47 -14.66 -10.60 -3.85
N ASP A 48 -15.16 -11.63 -4.51
CA ASP A 48 -14.36 -12.47 -5.39
C ASP A 48 -14.13 -11.84 -6.77
N ALA A 49 -13.38 -12.54 -7.62
CA ALA A 49 -13.09 -12.13 -8.99
C ALA A 49 -14.36 -11.97 -9.87
N ALA A 50 -15.46 -12.66 -9.53
CA ALA A 50 -16.75 -12.52 -10.19
C ALA A 50 -17.59 -11.35 -9.64
N GLY A 51 -17.10 -10.66 -8.61
CA GLY A 51 -17.76 -9.54 -7.95
C GLY A 51 -18.79 -9.96 -6.90
N ALA A 52 -18.92 -11.25 -6.60
CA ALA A 52 -19.82 -11.72 -5.55
C ALA A 52 -19.28 -11.34 -4.18
N VAL A 53 -20.14 -10.84 -3.29
CA VAL A 53 -19.76 -10.54 -1.90
C VAL A 53 -19.53 -11.86 -1.18
N VAL A 54 -18.32 -12.03 -0.67
CA VAL A 54 -17.92 -13.26 0.02
C VAL A 54 -17.72 -13.03 1.53
N ALA A 55 -17.40 -11.82 1.96
CA ALA A 55 -17.40 -11.48 3.38
C ALA A 55 -17.89 -10.04 3.55
N GLU A 56 -18.74 -9.82 4.54
CA GLU A 56 -19.21 -8.50 4.92
C GLU A 56 -19.36 -8.46 6.44
N GLN A 57 -18.87 -7.38 7.05
CA GLN A 57 -19.09 -7.12 8.47
C GLN A 57 -19.32 -5.62 8.70
N ARG A 58 -20.34 -5.31 9.51
CA ARG A 58 -20.66 -3.96 9.96
C ARG A 58 -20.50 -3.91 11.47
N TRP A 59 -19.80 -2.90 11.95
CA TRP A 59 -19.68 -2.59 13.38
C TRP A 59 -20.68 -1.49 13.75
N ALA A 60 -20.99 -1.36 15.04
CA ALA A 60 -21.93 -0.35 15.49
C ALA A 60 -21.38 1.07 15.28
N GLU A 61 -22.29 2.04 15.18
CA GLU A 61 -21.91 3.45 15.14
C GLU A 61 -21.19 3.85 16.44
N GLY A 62 -20.10 4.59 16.30
CA GLY A 62 -19.20 4.97 17.40
C GLY A 62 -18.07 3.97 17.67
N GLU A 63 -18.09 2.78 17.06
CA GLU A 63 -16.96 1.85 17.15
C GLU A 63 -15.75 2.34 16.35
N THR A 64 -14.56 2.07 16.88
CA THR A 64 -13.29 2.39 16.22
C THR A 64 -12.46 1.13 16.09
N LEU A 65 -12.21 0.74 14.84
CA LEU A 65 -11.37 -0.39 14.51
C LEU A 65 -9.91 0.04 14.25
N GLY A 66 -9.74 1.23 13.67
CA GLY A 66 -8.46 1.73 13.20
C GLY A 66 -7.81 0.84 12.13
N HIS A 67 -6.62 1.21 11.67
CA HIS A 67 -5.89 0.44 10.65
C HIS A 67 -5.45 -0.93 11.15
N ALA A 68 -5.01 -1.03 12.41
CA ALA A 68 -4.56 -2.29 13.00
C ALA A 68 -5.71 -3.30 13.11
N GLY A 69 -6.89 -2.88 13.60
CA GLY A 69 -8.05 -3.75 13.68
C GLY A 69 -8.63 -4.12 12.30
N ALA A 70 -8.55 -3.21 11.32
CA ALA A 70 -8.98 -3.49 9.95
C ALA A 70 -8.09 -4.55 9.30
N LEU A 71 -6.79 -4.44 9.51
CA LEU A 71 -5.81 -5.44 9.07
C LEU A 71 -6.04 -6.77 9.79
N GLU A 72 -6.30 -6.76 11.10
CA GLU A 72 -6.63 -7.96 11.87
C GLU A 72 -7.82 -8.71 11.28
N HIS A 73 -8.91 -7.98 11.05
CA HIS A 73 -10.13 -8.54 10.47
C HIS A 73 -9.86 -9.11 9.08
N LEU A 74 -9.14 -8.36 8.22
CA LEU A 74 -8.72 -8.84 6.90
C LEU A 74 -7.92 -10.15 6.99
N LEU A 75 -6.89 -10.21 7.84
CA LEU A 75 -6.09 -11.42 8.01
C LEU A 75 -6.92 -12.61 8.51
N GLY A 76 -7.92 -12.37 9.36
CA GLY A 76 -8.90 -13.39 9.77
C GLY A 76 -9.69 -13.94 8.58
N VAL A 77 -10.29 -13.06 7.79
CA VAL A 77 -11.06 -13.42 6.59
C VAL A 77 -10.19 -14.19 5.58
N LEU A 78 -8.93 -13.77 5.39
CA LEU A 78 -8.00 -14.47 4.50
C LEU A 78 -7.68 -15.88 5.02
N ARG A 79 -7.38 -16.05 6.31
CA ARG A 79 -7.09 -17.38 6.89
C ARG A 79 -8.27 -18.34 6.78
N GLU A 80 -9.49 -17.88 7.04
CA GLU A 80 -10.70 -18.70 6.93
C GLU A 80 -10.95 -19.18 5.49
N ARG A 81 -10.62 -18.34 4.50
CA ARG A 81 -10.88 -18.60 3.08
C ARG A 81 -9.74 -19.31 2.36
N GLN A 82 -8.53 -19.27 2.92
CA GLN A 82 -7.31 -19.75 2.26
C GLN A 82 -6.65 -20.93 2.98
N ALA A 83 -7.44 -21.88 3.51
CA ALA A 83 -6.94 -23.01 4.29
C ALA A 83 -5.80 -23.84 3.63
N THR A 84 -5.58 -23.69 2.31
CA THR A 84 -4.53 -24.38 1.54
C THR A 84 -3.49 -23.49 0.85
N ASP A 85 -3.62 -22.16 0.94
CA ASP A 85 -2.71 -21.23 0.25
C ASP A 85 -1.72 -20.58 1.20
N ARG A 86 -0.55 -20.22 0.69
CA ARG A 86 0.54 -19.65 1.49
C ARG A 86 0.68 -18.17 1.18
N LEU A 87 0.45 -17.31 2.17
CA LEU A 87 0.77 -15.88 2.03
C LEU A 87 2.30 -15.71 2.01
N VAL A 88 2.83 -15.24 0.88
CA VAL A 88 4.28 -15.12 0.66
C VAL A 88 4.81 -13.70 0.73
N GLY A 89 3.93 -12.71 0.70
CA GLY A 89 4.31 -11.32 0.89
C GLY A 89 3.14 -10.35 0.87
N VAL A 90 3.44 -9.12 1.28
CA VAL A 90 2.49 -8.01 1.27
C VAL A 90 3.10 -6.82 0.54
N GLY A 91 2.39 -6.31 -0.47
CA GLY A 91 2.71 -5.05 -1.13
C GLY A 91 1.93 -3.91 -0.48
N HIS A 92 2.61 -2.80 -0.18
CA HIS A 92 1.99 -1.62 0.42
C HIS A 92 2.13 -0.45 -0.53
N ARG A 93 1.01 0.17 -0.91
CA ARG A 93 1.06 1.49 -1.52
C ARG A 93 1.49 2.50 -0.45
N VAL A 94 2.59 3.19 -0.71
CA VAL A 94 3.10 4.30 0.10
C VAL A 94 3.11 5.54 -0.76
N VAL A 95 2.47 6.62 -0.30
CA VAL A 95 2.33 7.84 -1.11
C VAL A 95 3.69 8.49 -1.36
N HIS A 96 4.60 8.50 -0.38
CA HIS A 96 5.82 9.27 -0.48
C HIS A 96 7.07 8.46 -0.08
N GLY A 97 8.00 8.27 -1.01
CA GLY A 97 9.32 7.65 -0.77
C GLY A 97 10.39 8.62 -0.26
N GLY A 98 10.08 9.92 -0.24
CA GLY A 98 11.00 10.96 0.20
C GLY A 98 12.17 11.13 -0.78
N PRO A 99 13.24 11.81 -0.36
CA PRO A 99 14.43 11.99 -1.19
C PRO A 99 15.24 10.69 -1.40
N HIS A 100 15.04 9.68 -0.55
CA HIS A 100 15.91 8.49 -0.49
C HIS A 100 15.35 7.26 -1.23
N TYR A 101 14.03 7.12 -1.35
CA TYR A 101 13.43 5.91 -1.93
C TYR A 101 12.79 6.20 -3.29
N ASP A 102 13.44 5.68 -4.33
CA ASP A 102 13.10 5.91 -5.74
C ASP A 102 12.51 4.69 -6.47
N ARG A 103 12.40 3.55 -5.79
CA ARG A 103 11.88 2.29 -6.33
C ARG A 103 11.27 1.45 -5.21
N PRO A 104 10.45 0.43 -5.51
CA PRO A 104 9.95 -0.49 -4.49
C PRO A 104 11.08 -1.16 -3.71
N LEU A 105 10.90 -1.32 -2.39
CA LEU A 105 11.88 -2.07 -1.58
C LEU A 105 11.21 -2.85 -0.45
N ARG A 106 11.91 -3.91 -0.01
CA ARG A 106 11.53 -4.68 1.16
C ARG A 106 11.66 -3.81 2.42
N VAL A 107 10.61 -3.79 3.23
CA VAL A 107 10.56 -3.00 4.45
C VAL A 107 11.11 -3.80 5.63
N ASP A 108 11.92 -3.14 6.44
CA ASP A 108 12.35 -3.56 7.76
C ASP A 108 12.14 -2.40 8.77
N ALA A 109 12.60 -2.57 10.01
CA ALA A 109 12.47 -1.55 11.04
C ALA A 109 13.21 -0.24 10.70
N ARG A 110 14.35 -0.31 9.98
CA ARG A 110 15.12 0.87 9.57
C ARG A 110 14.36 1.64 8.50
N VAL A 111 13.91 0.94 7.46
CA VAL A 111 13.11 1.54 6.38
C VAL A 111 11.84 2.17 6.93
N LEU A 112 11.14 1.53 7.86
CA LEU A 112 9.98 2.10 8.52
C LEU A 112 10.32 3.41 9.27
N ALA A 113 11.46 3.47 9.97
CA ALA A 113 11.89 4.68 10.67
C ALA A 113 12.20 5.83 9.68
N ASP A 114 12.89 5.53 8.58
CA ASP A 114 13.17 6.52 7.53
C ASP A 114 11.87 7.05 6.91
N LEU A 115 10.92 6.16 6.62
CA LEU A 115 9.63 6.56 6.05
C LEU A 115 8.78 7.41 7.01
N ARG A 116 8.91 7.21 8.33
CA ARG A 116 8.27 8.09 9.33
C ARG A 116 8.87 9.50 9.32
N ALA A 117 10.19 9.62 9.09
CA ALA A 117 10.82 10.93 8.95
C ALA A 117 10.27 11.74 7.75
N PHE A 118 9.61 11.08 6.80
CA PHE A 118 8.95 11.72 5.65
C PHE A 118 7.48 12.06 5.88
N GLU A 119 6.93 11.82 7.06
CA GLU A 119 5.55 12.22 7.39
C GLU A 119 5.25 13.70 7.09
N PRO A 120 6.15 14.68 7.34
CA PRO A 120 5.90 16.07 6.96
C PRO A 120 5.70 16.31 5.46
N LEU A 121 6.17 15.41 4.58
CA LEU A 121 5.99 15.52 3.13
C LEU A 121 4.60 15.06 2.67
N ALA A 122 3.94 14.19 3.45
CA ALA A 122 2.60 13.69 3.16
C ALA A 122 1.81 13.42 4.46
N PRO A 123 1.53 14.44 5.30
CA PRO A 123 1.06 14.26 6.67
C PRO A 123 -0.33 13.61 6.76
N LEU A 124 -1.15 13.77 5.72
CA LEU A 124 -2.50 13.18 5.64
C LEU A 124 -2.52 11.78 5.04
N HIS A 125 -1.36 11.22 4.68
CA HIS A 125 -1.26 9.93 3.99
C HIS A 125 -0.19 9.01 4.59
N GLN A 126 1.02 9.52 4.78
CA GLN A 126 2.17 8.73 5.21
C GLN A 126 1.90 7.97 6.52
N PRO A 127 1.38 8.59 7.60
CA PRO A 127 1.12 7.85 8.84
C PRO A 127 0.15 6.68 8.63
N HIS A 128 -0.87 6.88 7.79
CA HIS A 128 -1.85 5.83 7.48
C HIS A 128 -1.27 4.72 6.60
N ASN A 129 -0.39 5.03 5.65
CA ASN A 129 0.30 4.03 4.84
C ASN A 129 1.23 3.15 5.69
N LEU A 130 1.88 3.74 6.70
CA LEU A 130 2.84 3.06 7.58
C LEU A 130 2.19 2.23 8.68
N ALA A 131 0.96 2.57 9.09
CA ALA A 131 0.23 1.84 10.14
C ALA A 131 0.10 0.32 9.88
N PRO A 132 -0.37 -0.17 8.71
CA PRO A 132 -0.43 -1.61 8.45
C PRO A 132 0.96 -2.25 8.33
N ILE A 133 1.97 -1.52 7.85
CA ILE A 133 3.36 -2.00 7.76
C ILE A 133 3.90 -2.30 9.15
N GLN A 134 3.76 -1.33 10.06
CA GLN A 134 4.16 -1.47 11.45
C GLN A 134 3.46 -2.68 12.10
N ALA A 135 2.14 -2.76 11.97
CA ALA A 135 1.36 -3.85 12.56
C ALA A 135 1.79 -5.23 12.04
N LEU A 136 2.11 -5.37 10.76
CA LEU A 136 2.63 -6.62 10.21
C LEU A 136 4.06 -6.92 10.66
N LEU A 137 4.94 -5.91 10.75
CA LEU A 137 6.30 -6.11 11.26
C LEU A 137 6.30 -6.61 12.71
N GLU A 138 5.40 -6.09 13.54
CA GLU A 138 5.26 -6.51 14.95
C GLU A 138 4.70 -7.93 15.07
N ARG A 139 3.76 -8.32 14.20
CA ARG A 139 3.01 -9.57 14.34
C ARG A 139 3.56 -10.74 13.52
N GLN A 140 4.10 -10.46 12.35
CA GLN A 140 4.61 -11.44 11.39
C GLN A 140 5.95 -10.95 10.80
N PRO A 141 7.00 -10.77 11.62
CA PRO A 141 8.28 -10.20 11.17
C PRO A 141 8.96 -11.01 10.05
N ALA A 142 8.65 -12.30 9.94
CA ALA A 142 9.17 -13.16 8.88
C ALA A 142 8.46 -12.97 7.53
N LEU A 143 7.25 -12.40 7.51
CA LEU A 143 6.49 -12.18 6.28
C LEU A 143 7.11 -11.00 5.51
N PRO A 144 7.60 -11.22 4.27
CA PRO A 144 8.14 -10.14 3.45
C PRO A 144 7.08 -9.06 3.17
N GLN A 145 7.45 -7.81 3.43
CA GLN A 145 6.64 -6.64 3.11
C GLN A 145 7.42 -5.75 2.15
N VAL A 146 6.76 -5.24 1.11
CA VAL A 146 7.36 -4.35 0.11
C VAL A 146 6.59 -3.04 0.09
N ALA A 147 7.29 -1.91 0.25
CA ALA A 147 6.72 -0.59 0.05
C ALA A 147 6.90 -0.19 -1.42
N CYS A 148 5.80 0.21 -2.07
CA CYS A 148 5.76 0.68 -3.46
C CYS A 148 5.33 2.15 -3.46
N PHE A 149 6.16 3.03 -4.02
CA PHE A 149 6.00 4.48 -3.85
C PHE A 149 5.31 5.15 -5.04
N ASP A 150 4.30 5.97 -4.79
CA ASP A 150 3.68 6.81 -5.84
C ASP A 150 4.64 7.86 -6.41
N THR A 151 5.73 8.17 -5.70
CA THR A 151 6.76 9.11 -6.15
C THR A 151 7.83 8.46 -7.04
N SER A 152 7.93 7.13 -7.06
CA SER A 152 9.08 6.40 -7.64
C SER A 152 9.27 6.63 -9.14
N PHE A 153 8.22 6.43 -9.94
CA PHE A 153 8.24 6.60 -11.40
C PHE A 153 8.82 7.95 -11.86
N HIS A 154 8.51 9.02 -11.11
CA HIS A 154 8.88 10.39 -11.43
C HIS A 154 10.34 10.74 -11.10
N ARG A 155 11.06 9.85 -10.41
CA ARG A 155 12.46 10.10 -9.98
C ARG A 155 13.45 10.09 -11.14
N SER A 156 13.06 9.54 -12.29
CA SER A 156 13.85 9.56 -13.53
C SER A 156 13.92 10.94 -14.20
N ASN A 157 13.05 11.88 -13.82
CA ASN A 157 13.10 13.26 -14.32
C ASN A 157 14.44 13.92 -14.01
N ALA A 158 14.97 14.72 -14.94
CA ALA A 158 16.20 15.48 -14.72
C ALA A 158 16.10 16.38 -13.47
N GLU A 159 17.22 16.57 -12.76
CA GLU A 159 17.27 17.35 -11.53
C GLU A 159 16.68 18.76 -11.69
N LEU A 160 17.03 19.45 -12.77
CA LEU A 160 16.49 20.78 -13.09
C LEU A 160 14.95 20.79 -13.18
N THR A 161 14.35 19.72 -13.70
CA THR A 161 12.89 19.57 -13.79
C THR A 161 12.25 19.34 -12.42
N GLN A 162 13.00 18.80 -11.46
CA GLN A 162 12.54 18.59 -10.08
C GLN A 162 12.64 19.88 -9.23
N MET A 163 13.45 20.87 -9.64
CA MET A 163 13.68 22.10 -8.89
C MET A 163 12.58 23.15 -9.07
N PHE A 164 12.34 23.92 -8.02
CA PHE A 164 11.55 25.16 -8.10
C PHE A 164 12.48 26.36 -8.30
N GLY A 165 11.94 27.48 -8.80
CA GLY A 165 12.63 28.78 -8.85
C GLY A 165 12.75 29.42 -7.46
N LEU A 166 13.32 28.68 -6.52
CA LEU A 166 13.51 29.01 -5.11
C LEU A 166 15.02 28.88 -4.76
N PRO A 167 15.47 29.39 -3.61
CA PRO A 167 16.85 29.18 -3.15
C PRO A 167 17.25 27.70 -3.17
N TYR A 168 18.45 27.42 -3.67
CA TYR A 168 18.94 26.04 -3.90
C TYR A 168 19.02 25.24 -2.59
N GLU A 169 19.27 25.90 -1.47
CA GLU A 169 19.34 25.30 -0.15
C GLU A 169 18.01 24.62 0.24
N LEU A 170 16.87 25.12 -0.26
CA LEU A 170 15.58 24.47 -0.05
C LEU A 170 15.46 23.15 -0.82
N PHE A 171 16.05 23.08 -2.02
CA PHE A 171 16.11 21.83 -2.79
C PHE A 171 16.98 20.79 -2.08
N GLU A 172 18.11 21.20 -1.51
CA GLU A 172 18.96 20.35 -0.67
C GLU A 172 18.24 19.86 0.59
N GLN A 173 17.36 20.69 1.17
CA GLN A 173 16.48 20.32 2.27
C GLN A 173 15.26 19.47 1.85
N GLY A 174 15.14 19.12 0.56
CA GLY A 174 14.13 18.19 0.06
C GLY A 174 12.91 18.84 -0.60
N VAL A 175 12.86 20.16 -0.77
CA VAL A 175 11.81 20.85 -1.52
C VAL A 175 12.00 20.61 -3.01
N ARG A 176 11.21 19.73 -3.60
CA ARG A 176 11.29 19.36 -5.02
C ARG A 176 9.97 18.81 -5.55
N ARG A 177 9.83 18.76 -6.87
CA ARG A 177 8.72 18.06 -7.52
C ARG A 177 8.96 16.55 -7.40
N TYR A 178 8.19 15.90 -6.54
CA TYR A 178 8.24 14.44 -6.41
C TYR A 178 7.33 13.72 -7.41
N GLY A 179 6.18 14.32 -7.76
CA GLY A 179 5.14 13.67 -8.56
C GLY A 179 4.40 12.58 -7.78
N PHE A 180 3.19 12.23 -8.21
CA PHE A 180 2.35 11.22 -7.56
C PHE A 180 1.66 10.33 -8.60
N LEU A 181 0.95 9.30 -8.13
CA LEU A 181 0.33 8.28 -8.98
C LEU A 181 1.35 7.51 -9.84
N GLY A 182 2.62 7.50 -9.44
CA GLY A 182 3.72 6.90 -10.19
C GLY A 182 3.51 5.42 -10.49
N LEU A 183 2.92 4.65 -9.57
CA LEU A 183 2.58 3.24 -9.80
C LEU A 183 1.59 3.05 -10.97
N SER A 184 0.66 4.00 -11.13
CA SER A 184 -0.29 3.99 -12.25
C SER A 184 0.39 4.38 -13.56
N TYR A 185 1.23 5.42 -13.54
CA TYR A 185 2.00 5.83 -14.73
C TYR A 185 2.95 4.73 -15.18
N GLU A 186 3.66 4.09 -14.25
CA GLU A 186 4.56 2.96 -14.50
C GLU A 186 3.82 1.81 -15.18
N TYR A 187 2.67 1.40 -14.62
CA TYR A 187 1.86 0.34 -15.21
C TYR A 187 1.39 0.71 -16.62
N ILE A 188 0.76 1.88 -16.80
CA ILE A 188 0.26 2.33 -18.11
C ILE A 188 1.40 2.39 -19.14
N ALA A 189 2.54 2.96 -18.78
CA ALA A 189 3.69 3.07 -19.68
C ALA A 189 4.27 1.69 -20.05
N SER A 190 4.17 0.69 -19.17
CA SER A 190 4.64 -0.67 -19.45
C SER A 190 3.76 -1.44 -20.43
N VAL A 191 2.44 -1.22 -20.41
CA VAL A 191 1.48 -1.95 -21.27
C VAL A 191 1.12 -1.21 -22.54
N LEU A 192 1.27 0.12 -22.57
CA LEU A 192 0.91 0.95 -23.73
C LEU A 192 1.57 0.49 -25.05
N PRO A 193 2.86 0.08 -25.08
CA PRO A 193 3.50 -0.41 -26.30
C PRO A 193 2.87 -1.70 -26.88
N GLU A 194 2.07 -2.43 -26.10
CA GLU A 194 1.39 -3.65 -26.56
C GLU A 194 0.02 -3.36 -27.18
N VAL A 195 -0.47 -2.12 -27.08
CA VAL A 195 -1.82 -1.70 -27.50
C VAL A 195 -1.79 -0.75 -28.72
N ASP A 196 -0.61 -0.22 -29.09
CA ASP A 196 -0.39 0.65 -30.25
C ASP A 196 0.09 -0.14 -31.50
#